data_AF-A0A7K9I7S6-F1
#
_entry.id   AF-A0A7K9I7S6-F1
#
_cell.length_a   1.000
_cell.length_b   1.000
_cell.length_c   1.000
_cell.angle_alpha   90.00
_cell.angle_beta   90.00
_cell.angle_gamma   90.00
#
_symmetry.space_group_name_H-M   'P 1'
#
loop_
_entity.id
_entity.type
_entity.pdbx_description
1 polymer ?
#
loop_
_entity_poly.entity_id
_entity_poly.type
_entity_poly.pdbx_seq_one_letter_code
_entity_poly.pdbx_strand_id
1 'polypeptide(L)'
;PIPIPVPILRLPWGPEGCSRGFDPSSPRCQARKEDQEREEEAEAATQRARASLRQRYLQVLAGAQEQPCCFCLWGKLQLEAVLAAADVHAAAALQVDSLHTPLGVEAAALLRCADLIAFSF
;
A
#
# COMPACT_ATOMS: atom_id res chain seq x y z
N PRO A 1 -48.45 -26.77 24.19
CA PRO A 1 -47.63 -26.00 25.16
C PRO A 1 -47.84 -24.48 25.00
N ILE A 2 -48.49 -23.85 25.98
CA ILE A 2 -48.74 -22.40 26.00
C ILE A 2 -47.43 -21.71 26.43
N PRO A 3 -46.92 -20.70 25.70
CA PRO A 3 -45.70 -20.01 26.09
C PRO A 3 -45.95 -19.24 27.40
N ILE A 4 -45.22 -19.62 28.44
CA ILE A 4 -45.27 -18.96 29.75
C ILE A 4 -44.61 -17.59 29.57
N PRO A 5 -45.32 -16.47 29.79
CA PRO A 5 -44.74 -15.15 29.61
C PRO A 5 -43.69 -14.89 30.69
N VAL A 6 -42.45 -14.67 30.27
CA VAL A 6 -41.36 -14.28 31.17
C VAL A 6 -41.51 -12.79 31.50
N PRO A 7 -41.60 -12.41 32.79
CA PRO A 7 -41.71 -11.01 33.16
C PRO A 7 -40.39 -10.29 32.83
N ILE A 8 -40.45 -9.35 31.89
CA ILE A 8 -39.32 -8.46 31.61
C ILE A 8 -39.32 -7.37 32.67
N LEU A 9 -38.45 -7.49 33.68
CA LEU A 9 -38.20 -6.41 34.63
C LEU A 9 -37.42 -5.30 33.91
N ARG A 10 -38.14 -4.26 33.46
CA ARG A 10 -37.49 -3.06 32.93
C ARG A 10 -36.93 -2.27 34.12
N LEU A 11 -35.60 -2.20 34.20
CA LEU A 11 -34.92 -1.36 35.17
C LEU A 11 -35.40 0.10 35.01
N PRO A 12 -35.56 0.84 36.13
CA PRO A 12 -35.97 2.24 36.08
C PRO A 12 -35.00 3.02 35.19
N TRP A 13 -35.56 3.98 34.44
CA TRP A 13 -34.76 4.88 33.63
C TRP A 13 -33.80 5.65 34.53
N GLY A 14 -32.53 5.74 34.11
CA GLY A 14 -31.55 6.53 34.84
C GLY A 14 -32.00 8.00 34.94
N PRO A 15 -31.62 8.71 36.01
CA PRO A 15 -31.92 10.13 36.13
C PRO A 15 -31.24 10.86 34.97
N GLU A 16 -31.97 11.81 34.39
CA GLU A 16 -31.69 12.49 33.12
C GLU A 16 -31.89 11.60 31.88
N GLY A 17 -32.93 11.93 31.11
CA GLY A 17 -33.31 11.28 29.84
C GLY A 17 -32.29 11.40 28.71
N CYS A 18 -31.04 11.72 29.02
CA CYS A 18 -29.92 11.66 28.08
C CYS A 18 -29.54 10.19 27.90
N SER A 19 -29.70 9.70 26.68
CA SER A 19 -29.44 8.31 26.31
C SER A 19 -28.09 7.80 26.83
N ARG A 20 -27.94 6.49 27.00
CA ARG A 20 -26.77 5.76 27.55
C ARG A 20 -25.44 5.96 26.77
N GLY A 21 -25.03 7.20 26.48
CA GLY A 21 -23.89 7.54 25.63
C GLY A 21 -24.15 7.38 24.13
N PHE A 22 -25.42 7.33 23.69
CA PHE A 22 -25.81 7.26 22.27
C PHE A 22 -26.33 8.60 21.74
N ASP A 23 -26.34 9.64 22.57
CA ASP A 23 -26.81 10.95 22.19
C ASP A 23 -25.71 11.60 21.34
N PRO A 24 -25.99 11.93 20.07
CA PRO A 24 -24.98 12.50 19.17
C PRO A 24 -24.47 13.88 19.64
N SER A 25 -25.19 14.54 20.55
CA SER A 25 -24.80 15.79 21.21
C SER A 25 -24.07 15.58 22.55
N SER A 26 -23.95 14.34 23.03
CA SER A 26 -23.20 14.07 24.26
C SER A 26 -21.70 14.35 24.10
N PRO A 27 -21.01 14.84 25.14
CA PRO A 27 -19.57 15.10 25.10
C PRO A 27 -18.74 13.89 24.66
N ARG A 28 -19.19 12.67 25.03
CA ARG A 28 -18.55 11.41 24.65
C ARG A 28 -18.64 11.14 23.15
N CYS A 29 -19.82 11.37 22.54
CA CYS A 29 -20.01 11.19 21.11
C CYS A 29 -19.27 12.26 20.30
N GLN A 30 -19.19 13.50 20.79
CA GLN A 30 -18.43 14.57 20.14
C GLN A 30 -16.92 14.29 20.15
N ALA A 31 -16.34 13.94 21.31
CA ALA A 31 -14.92 13.60 21.41
C ALA A 31 -14.52 12.45 20.47
N ARG A 32 -15.34 11.40 20.38
CA ARG A 32 -15.09 10.27 19.46
C ARG A 32 -15.15 10.68 17.98
N LYS A 33 -16.01 11.63 17.61
CA LYS A 33 -16.08 12.15 16.24
C LYS A 33 -14.82 12.96 15.90
N GLU A 34 -14.38 13.80 16.83
CA GLU A 34 -13.15 14.58 16.64
C GLU A 34 -11.93 13.66 16.48
N ASP A 35 -11.83 12.59 17.27
CA ASP A 35 -10.76 11.60 17.12
C ASP A 35 -10.83 10.89 15.77
N GLN A 36 -12.04 10.49 15.34
CA GLN A 36 -12.24 9.84 14.04
C GLN A 36 -11.92 10.77 12.87
N GLU A 37 -12.33 12.04 12.93
CA GLU A 37 -12.01 13.04 11.91
C GLU A 37 -10.50 13.26 11.80
N ARG A 38 -9.80 13.32 12.94
CA ARG A 38 -8.32 13.41 12.96
C ARG A 38 -7.64 12.17 12.38
N GLU A 39 -8.15 10.97 12.67
CA GLU A 39 -7.65 9.72 12.09
C GLU A 39 -7.87 9.70 10.57
N GLU A 40 -9.07 10.07 10.11
CA GLU A 40 -9.40 10.14 8.68
C GLU A 40 -8.54 11.17 7.94
N GLU A 41 -8.30 12.35 8.53
CA GLU A 41 -7.39 13.36 7.98
C GLU A 41 -5.94 12.87 7.88
N ALA A 42 -5.46 12.17 8.92
CA ALA A 42 -4.11 11.60 8.95
C ALA A 42 -3.95 10.46 7.92
N GLU A 43 -4.97 9.61 7.77
CA GLU A 43 -5.03 8.58 6.75
C GLU A 43 -5.05 9.20 5.34
N ALA A 44 -5.87 10.21 5.12
CA ALA A 44 -5.95 10.91 3.85
C ALA A 44 -4.61 11.58 3.49
N ALA A 45 -3.93 12.21 4.46
CA ALA A 45 -2.59 12.75 4.27
C ALA A 45 -1.59 11.64 3.89
N THR A 46 -1.65 10.49 4.58
CA THR A 46 -0.80 9.33 4.29
C THR A 46 -1.07 8.78 2.89
N GLN A 47 -2.34 8.68 2.47
CA GLN A 47 -2.71 8.21 1.13
C GLN A 47 -2.23 9.17 0.04
N ARG A 48 -2.36 10.49 0.25
CA ARG A 48 -1.79 11.50 -0.67
C ARG A 48 -0.27 11.36 -0.79
N ALA A 49 0.42 11.17 0.33
CA ALA A 49 1.87 10.95 0.33
C ALA A 49 2.25 9.69 -0.45
N ARG A 50 1.57 8.55 -0.19
CA ARG A 50 1.75 7.30 -0.93
C ARG A 50 1.51 7.46 -2.43
N ALA A 51 0.43 8.15 -2.81
CA ALA A 51 0.12 8.42 -4.22
C ALA A 51 1.21 9.27 -4.89
N SER A 52 1.71 10.30 -4.21
CA SER A 52 2.76 11.17 -4.75
C SER A 52 4.10 10.45 -4.94
N LEU A 53 4.46 9.54 -4.02
CA LEU A 53 5.66 8.71 -4.12
C LEU A 53 5.50 7.67 -5.22
N ARG A 54 4.32 7.05 -5.30
CA ARG A 54 4.00 6.07 -6.34
C ARG A 54 4.05 6.69 -7.72
N GLN A 55 3.49 7.88 -7.91
CA GLN A 55 3.56 8.60 -9.19
C GLN A 55 5.01 8.83 -9.61
N ARG A 56 5.85 9.35 -8.72
CA ARG A 56 7.28 9.58 -9.00
C ARG A 56 8.00 8.28 -9.34
N TYR A 57 7.76 7.22 -8.59
CA TYR A 57 8.33 5.89 -8.87
C TYR A 57 7.95 5.39 -10.28
N LEU A 58 6.68 5.51 -10.66
CA LEU A 58 6.22 5.12 -12.00
C LEU A 58 6.84 5.97 -13.11
N GLN A 59 7.03 7.26 -12.87
CA GLN A 59 7.71 8.15 -13.82
C GLN A 59 9.19 7.75 -14.00
N VAL A 60 9.87 7.34 -12.93
CA VAL A 60 11.25 6.81 -13.03
C VAL A 60 11.29 5.53 -13.87
N LEU A 61 10.38 4.58 -13.61
CA LEU A 61 10.32 3.34 -14.41
C LEU A 61 10.03 3.60 -15.88
N ALA A 62 9.11 4.53 -16.18
CA ALA A 62 8.80 4.92 -17.55
C ALA A 62 9.99 5.63 -18.22
N GLY A 63 10.76 6.44 -17.49
CA GLY A 63 11.96 7.10 -18.00
C GLY A 63 13.14 6.16 -18.23
N ALA A 64 13.20 5.05 -17.48
CA ALA A 64 14.21 4.00 -17.66
C ALA A 64 13.90 3.08 -18.85
N GLN A 65 12.65 3.06 -19.32
CA GLN A 65 12.23 2.21 -20.43
C GLN A 65 13.00 2.58 -21.70
N GLU A 66 13.46 1.57 -22.43
CA GLU A 66 14.27 1.70 -23.66
C GLU A 66 15.65 2.36 -23.46
N GLN A 67 16.07 2.63 -22.21
CA GLN A 67 17.41 3.11 -21.89
C GLN A 67 18.34 1.95 -21.50
N PRO A 68 19.64 2.03 -21.85
CA PRO A 68 20.63 1.10 -21.34
C PRO A 68 20.78 1.28 -19.83
N CYS A 69 20.51 0.21 -19.09
CA CYS A 69 20.53 0.16 -17.64
C CYS A 69 21.64 -0.78 -17.16
N CYS A 70 22.26 -0.43 -16.03
CA CYS A 70 23.14 -1.33 -15.29
C CYS A 70 22.38 -1.91 -14.10
N PHE A 71 22.36 -3.24 -14.00
CA PHE A 71 21.69 -4.01 -12.96
C PHE A 71 22.73 -4.64 -12.04
N CYS A 72 22.58 -4.40 -10.74
CA CYS A 72 23.42 -5.01 -9.71
C CYS A 72 22.65 -6.16 -9.07
N LEU A 73 23.11 -7.38 -9.29
CA LEU A 73 22.53 -8.60 -8.74
C LEU A 73 23.32 -9.10 -7.53
N TRP A 74 22.73 -10.04 -6.78
CA TRP A 74 23.45 -10.79 -5.75
C TRP A 74 24.72 -11.45 -6.31
N GLY A 75 25.75 -11.54 -5.46
CA GLY A 75 27.07 -12.04 -5.87
C GLY A 75 27.96 -11.00 -6.55
N LYS A 76 27.62 -9.71 -6.45
CA LYS A 76 28.36 -8.57 -7.06
C LYS A 76 28.41 -8.65 -8.60
N LEU A 77 27.41 -9.29 -9.20
CA LEU A 77 27.29 -9.38 -10.65
C LEU A 77 26.67 -8.08 -11.15
N GLN A 78 27.37 -7.39 -12.06
CA GLN A 78 26.87 -6.21 -12.76
C GLN A 78 26.55 -6.61 -14.19
N LEU A 79 25.31 -6.39 -14.61
CA LEU A 79 24.83 -6.74 -15.94
C LEU A 79 24.31 -5.48 -16.62
N GLU A 80 24.63 -5.33 -17.90
CA GLU A 80 24.09 -4.25 -18.74
C GLU A 80 22.95 -4.82 -19.58
N ALA A 81 21.81 -4.13 -19.62
CA ALA A 81 20.68 -4.50 -20.47
C ALA A 81 19.78 -3.31 -20.73
N VAL A 82 18.91 -3.39 -21.72
CA VAL A 82 17.88 -2.38 -21.98
C VAL A 82 16.62 -2.75 -21.22
N LEU A 83 16.07 -1.84 -20.42
CA LEU A 83 14.81 -2.10 -19.73
C LEU A 83 13.66 -2.06 -20.73
N ALA A 84 12.99 -3.20 -20.95
CA ALA A 84 11.87 -3.30 -21.88
C ALA A 84 10.53 -3.04 -21.18
N ALA A 85 10.33 -3.68 -20.02
CA ALA A 85 9.12 -3.51 -19.22
C ALA A 85 9.39 -3.79 -17.74
N ALA A 86 8.55 -3.25 -16.86
CA ALA A 86 8.61 -3.49 -15.43
C ALA A 86 7.23 -3.87 -14.89
N ASP A 87 7.16 -4.92 -14.08
CA ASP A 87 5.96 -5.19 -13.29
C ASP A 87 5.82 -4.10 -12.22
N VAL A 88 4.62 -3.55 -12.12
CA VAL A 88 4.28 -2.45 -11.23
C VAL A 88 3.96 -2.92 -9.82
N HIS A 89 3.73 -4.20 -9.58
CA HIS A 89 3.36 -4.72 -8.27
C HIS A 89 4.56 -5.00 -7.36
N ALA A 90 4.30 -5.13 -6.04
CA ALA A 90 5.32 -5.12 -4.99
C ALA A 90 6.37 -6.26 -5.03
N ALA A 91 6.18 -7.25 -5.91
CA ALA A 91 7.11 -8.35 -6.16
C ALA A 91 7.64 -8.28 -7.61
N ALA A 92 8.03 -7.09 -8.04
CA ALA A 92 8.26 -6.76 -9.44
C ALA A 92 9.31 -7.66 -10.13
N ALA A 93 9.06 -7.99 -11.39
CA ALA A 93 10.08 -8.48 -12.30
C ALA A 93 10.35 -7.40 -13.35
N LEU A 94 11.62 -7.31 -13.78
CA LEU A 94 12.05 -6.42 -14.85
C LEU A 94 12.31 -7.27 -16.09
N GLN A 95 11.56 -7.02 -17.15
CA GLN A 95 11.86 -7.58 -18.46
C GLN A 95 12.92 -6.69 -19.11
N VAL A 96 14.01 -7.32 -19.53
CA VAL A 96 15.16 -6.66 -20.12
C VAL A 96 15.52 -7.30 -21.44
N ASP A 97 15.97 -6.50 -22.38
CA ASP A 97 16.44 -6.92 -23.68
C ASP A 97 17.96 -6.75 -23.78
N SER A 98 18.61 -7.60 -24.58
CA SER A 98 20.07 -7.59 -24.79
C SER A 98 20.87 -7.63 -23.47
N LEU A 99 20.57 -8.60 -22.61
CA LEU A 99 21.25 -8.77 -21.33
C LEU A 99 22.67 -9.27 -21.53
N HIS A 100 23.65 -8.43 -21.20
CA HIS A 100 25.08 -8.75 -21.26
C HIS A 100 25.50 -9.50 -20.00
N THR A 101 25.83 -10.78 -20.16
CA THR A 101 26.40 -11.63 -19.11
C THR A 101 27.86 -11.96 -19.43
N PRO A 102 28.66 -12.40 -18.44
CA PRO A 102 30.02 -12.88 -18.69
C PRO A 102 30.12 -14.06 -19.67
N LEU A 103 29.00 -14.77 -19.89
CA LEU A 103 28.94 -15.93 -20.78
C LEU A 103 28.46 -15.57 -22.20
N GLY A 104 27.95 -14.35 -22.40
CA GLY A 104 27.39 -13.91 -23.67
C GLY A 104 26.19 -12.97 -23.50
N VAL A 105 25.52 -12.69 -24.61
CA VAL A 105 24.34 -11.80 -24.66
C VAL A 105 23.08 -12.64 -24.78
N GLU A 106 22.14 -12.42 -23.87
CA GLU A 106 20.81 -13.01 -23.92
C GLU A 106 19.83 -12.00 -24.54
N ALA A 107 19.09 -12.42 -25.57
CA ALA A 107 18.27 -11.51 -26.36
C ALA A 107 17.15 -10.84 -25.53
N ALA A 108 16.53 -11.61 -24.63
CA ALA A 108 15.52 -11.14 -23.70
C ALA A 108 15.56 -11.98 -22.42
N ALA A 109 15.44 -11.34 -21.26
CA ALA A 109 15.50 -11.98 -19.96
C ALA A 109 14.53 -11.32 -18.97
N LEU A 110 14.22 -12.05 -17.90
CA LEU A 110 13.36 -11.57 -16.82
C LEU A 110 14.14 -11.58 -15.50
N LEU A 111 14.50 -10.39 -15.01
CA LEU A 111 15.20 -10.20 -13.75
C LEU A 111 14.18 -10.12 -12.62
N ARG A 112 14.23 -11.05 -11.67
CA ARG A 112 13.36 -11.07 -10.49
C ARG A 112 13.86 -10.04 -9.48
N CYS A 113 12.95 -9.32 -8.81
CA CYS A 113 13.35 -8.41 -7.72
C CYS A 113 14.14 -9.10 -6.60
N ALA A 114 13.90 -10.39 -6.35
CA ALA A 114 14.66 -11.14 -5.34
C ALA A 114 16.16 -11.23 -5.68
N ASP A 115 16.51 -11.19 -6.97
CA ASP A 115 17.89 -11.30 -7.43
C ASP A 115 18.59 -9.92 -7.54
N LEU A 116 17.81 -8.84 -7.56
CA LEU A 116 18.26 -7.47 -7.77
C LEU A 116 18.53 -6.74 -6.45
N ILE A 117 19.64 -6.02 -6.41
CA ILE A 117 20.01 -5.11 -5.31
C ILE A 117 19.66 -3.67 -5.70
N ALA A 118 20.03 -3.28 -6.92
CA ALA A 118 19.82 -1.94 -7.45
C ALA A 118 19.93 -1.95 -8.98
N PHE A 119 19.46 -0.87 -9.61
CA PHE A 119 19.74 -0.59 -11.00
C PHE A 119 19.91 0.93 -11.23
N SER A 120 20.58 1.30 -12.31
CA SER A 120 20.79 2.68 -12.74
C SER A 120 20.66 2.80 -14.26
N PHE A 121 20.20 3.94 -14.77
CA PHE A 121 20.04 4.27 -16.18
C PHE A 121 20.44 5.72 -16.45
#